data_AF-A0AAP4EBJ7-F1
#
_entry.id   AF-A0AAP4EBJ7-F1
#
_cell.length_a   1.000
_cell.length_b   1.000
_cell.length_c   1.000
_cell.angle_alpha   90.00
_cell.angle_beta   90.00
_cell.angle_gamma   90.00
#
_symmetry.space_group_name_H-M   'P 1'
#
loop_
_entity.id
_entity.type
_entity.pdbx_description
1 polymer ?
#
loop_
_entity_poly.entity_id
_entity_poly.type
_entity_poly.pdbx_seq_one_letter_code
_entity_poly.pdbx_strand_id
1 'polypeptide(L)' 'MKQRLTNPLFIAAVVGLAYQILEKYGVAPDFGTWQIGVDIVSYALIGTGVYSTFKAEQKSEDTK' A
#
# COMPACT_ATOMS: atom_id res chain seq x y z
N MET A 1 -4.03 0.12 -16.28
CA MET A 1 -3.31 -0.43 -15.11
C MET A 1 -3.80 0.14 -13.78
N LYS A 2 -4.07 1.46 -13.67
CA LYS A 2 -4.54 2.10 -12.43
C LYS A 2 -5.78 1.44 -11.79
N GLN A 3 -6.77 1.03 -12.58
CA GLN A 3 -7.98 0.33 -12.07
C GLN A 3 -7.70 -1.07 -11.48
N ARG A 4 -6.63 -1.74 -11.91
CA ARG A 4 -6.27 -3.07 -11.38
C ARG A 4 -5.61 -2.95 -10.01
N LEU A 5 -4.84 -1.88 -9.78
CA LEU A 5 -4.22 -1.57 -8.49
C LEU A 5 -5.24 -1.22 -7.40
N THR A 6 -6.46 -0.83 -7.78
CA THR A 6 -7.59 -0.60 -6.86
C THR A 6 -8.49 -1.83 -6.68
N ASN A 7 -8.23 -2.94 -7.38
CA ASN A 7 -9.02 -4.16 -7.23
C ASN A 7 -8.57 -4.91 -5.95
N PRO A 8 -9.44 -5.13 -4.95
CA PRO A 8 -9.07 -5.79 -3.70
C PRO A 8 -8.47 -7.18 -3.90
N LEU A 9 -9.00 -7.96 -4.85
CA LEU A 9 -8.49 -9.31 -5.17
C LEU A 9 -7.09 -9.25 -5.77
N PHE A 10 -6.81 -8.24 -6.59
CA PHE A 10 -5.49 -8.06 -7.18
C PHE A 10 -4.46 -7.67 -6.12
N ILE A 11 -4.82 -6.78 -5.19
CA ILE A 11 -3.95 -6.38 -4.07
C ILE A 11 -3.66 -7.59 -3.17
N ALA A 12 -4.68 -8.37 -2.81
CA ALA A 12 -4.51 -9.60 -2.03
C ALA A 12 -3.58 -10.60 -2.73
N ALA A 13 -3.72 -10.78 -4.04
CA ALA A 13 -2.84 -11.65 -4.82
C ALA A 13 -1.39 -11.15 -4.84
N VAL A 14 -1.15 -9.85 -4.97
CA VAL A 14 0.21 -9.27 -4.95
C VAL A 14 0.85 -9.42 -3.57
N VAL A 15 0.10 -9.15 -2.50
CA VAL A 15 0.58 -9.32 -1.11
C VAL A 15 0.88 -10.80 -0.83
N GLY A 16 0.00 -11.71 -1.27
CA GLY A 16 0.24 -13.16 -1.15
C GLY A 16 1.46 -13.63 -1.94
N LEU A 17 1.66 -13.11 -3.16
CA LEU A 17 2.85 -13.40 -3.96
C LEU A 17 4.12 -12.90 -3.27
N ALA A 18 4.09 -11.71 -2.67
CA ALA A 18 5.23 -11.17 -1.93
C ALA A 18 5.63 -12.08 -0.75
N TYR A 19 4.64 -12.60 -0.01
CA TYR A 19 4.88 -13.57 1.05
C TYR A 19 5.51 -14.86 0.52
N GLN A 20 4.98 -15.44 -0.57
CA GLN A 20 5.54 -16.64 -1.19
C GLN A 20 6.99 -16.45 -1.65
N ILE A 21 7.33 -15.25 -2.14
CA ILE A 21 8.71 -14.91 -2.51
C ILE A 21 9.60 -14.91 -1.26
N LEU A 22 9.17 -14.26 -0.18
CA LEU A 22 9.92 -14.23 1.09
C LEU A 22 10.12 -15.64 1.66
N GLU A 23 9.09 -16.49 1.55
CA GLU A 23 9.14 -17.90 1.96
C GLU A 23 10.17 -18.68 1.16
N LYS A 24 10.19 -18.50 -0.17
CA LYS A 24 11.19 -19.13 -1.04
C LYS A 24 12.63 -18.76 -0.68
N TYR A 25 12.87 -17.54 -0.18
CA TYR A 25 14.19 -17.09 0.26
C TYR A 25 14.49 -17.40 1.73
N GLY A 26 13.60 -18.11 2.44
CA GLY A 26 13.79 -18.49 3.84
C GLY A 26 13.71 -17.31 4.83
N VAL A 27 13.19 -16.17 4.38
CA VAL A 27 13.05 -14.94 5.17
C VAL A 27 11.58 -14.59 5.43
N ALA A 28 10.66 -15.52 5.15
CA ALA A 28 9.25 -15.33 5.47
C ALA A 28 9.09 -15.10 6.98
N PRO A 29 8.61 -13.92 7.39
CA PRO A 29 8.27 -13.68 8.78
C PRO A 29 7.03 -14.49 9.15
N ASP A 30 6.80 -14.67 10.45
CA ASP A 30 5.53 -15.24 10.91
C ASP A 30 4.34 -14.37 10.47
N PHE A 31 3.15 -14.96 10.45
CA PHE A 31 1.93 -14.31 9.98
C PHE A 31 1.64 -12.99 10.71
N GLY A 32 1.88 -12.92 12.02
CA GLY A 32 1.64 -11.70 12.81
C GLY A 32 2.58 -10.57 12.40
N THR A 33 3.87 -10.87 12.26
CA THR A 33 4.87 -9.90 11.79
C THR A 33 4.61 -9.45 10.35
N TRP A 34 4.22 -10.37 9.47
CA TRP A 34 3.82 -10.03 8.09
C TRP A 34 2.63 -9.07 8.05
N GLN A 35 1.59 -9.37 8.83
CA GLN A 35 0.39 -8.54 8.92
C GLN A 35 0.73 -7.13 9.40
N ILE A 36 1.52 -7.00 10.46
CA ILE A 36 1.98 -5.69 10.96
C ILE A 36 2.73 -4.92 9.86
N GLY A 37 3.61 -5.59 9.11
CA GLY A 37 4.32 -4.97 8.00
C GLY A 37 3.39 -4.44 6.91
N VAL A 38 2.41 -5.25 6.49
CA VAL A 38 1.41 -4.85 5.51
C VAL A 38 0.55 -3.69 6.01
N ASP A 39 0.17 -3.71 7.29
CA ASP A 39 -0.63 -2.64 7.91
C ASP A 39 0.13 -1.32 7.94
N ILE A 40 1.40 -1.32 8.36
CA ILE A 40 2.25 -0.12 8.38
C ILE A 40 2.38 0.49 6.97
N VAL A 41 2.68 -0.33 5.97
CA VAL A 41 2.81 0.15 4.58
C VAL A 41 1.48 0.71 4.08
N SER A 42 0.37 0.05 4.38
CA SER A 42 -0.97 0.49 3.99
C SER A 42 -1.31 1.84 4.61
N TYR A 43 -1.08 2.01 5.91
CA TYR A 43 -1.32 3.29 6.59
C TYR A 43 -0.41 4.41 6.08
N ALA A 44 0.85 4.12 5.76
CA ALA A 44 1.73 5.10 5.14
C ALA A 44 1.24 5.54 3.75
N LEU A 45 0.76 4.60 2.93
CA LEU A 45 0.20 4.92 1.60
C LEU A 45 -1.10 5.72 1.70
N ILE A 46 -1.97 5.40 2.65
CA ILE A 46 -3.19 6.18 2.90
C ILE A 46 -2.81 7.60 3.38
N GLY A 47 -1.91 7.72 4.36
CA GLY A 47 -1.47 9.00 4.90
C GLY A 47 -0.82 9.90 3.85
N THR A 48 0.06 9.34 3.02
CA THR A 48 0.69 10.07 1.90
C THR A 48 -0.33 10.46 0.83
N GLY A 49 -1.28 9.57 0.50
CA GLY A 49 -2.39 9.87 -0.40
C GLY A 49 -3.25 11.05 0.09
N VAL A 50 -3.65 11.02 1.36
CA VAL A 50 -4.41 12.10 2.01
C VAL A 50 -3.62 13.41 2.00
N TYR A 51 -2.36 13.41 2.46
CA TYR A 51 -1.50 14.60 2.48
C TYR A 51 -1.32 15.21 1.08
N SER A 52 -1.11 14.37 0.06
CA SER A 52 -0.95 14.83 -1.32
C SER A 52 -2.22 15.49 -1.89
N THR A 53 -3.39 14.99 -1.49
CA THR A 53 -4.69 15.53 -1.91
C THR A 53 -4.89 16.92 -1.33
N PHE A 54 -4.65 17.11 -0.02
CA PHE A 54 -4.75 18.42 0.62
C PHE A 54 -3.77 19.44 0.04
N LYS A 55 -2.53 19.04 -0.26
CA LYS A 55 -1.55 19.93 -0.90
C LYS A 55 -1.98 20.33 -2.33
N ALA A 56 -2.59 19.42 -3.08
CA ALA A 56 -3.12 19.72 -4.40
C ALA A 56 -4.33 20.66 -4.34
N GLU A 57 -5.19 20.51 -3.34
CA GLU A 57 -6.36 21.37 -3.09
C GLU A 57 -5.93 22.78 -2.71
N GLN A 58 -5.00 22.94 -1.76
CA GLN A 58 -4.42 24.25 -1.41
C GLN A 58 -3.77 24.96 -2.61
N LYS A 59 -3.02 24.23 -3.43
CA LYS A 59 -2.41 24.80 -4.64
C LYS A 59 -3.47 25.28 -5.66
N SER A 60 -4.62 24.61 -5.72
CA SER A 60 -5.72 24.95 -6.63
C SER A 60 -6.51 26.17 -6.14
N GLU A 61 -6.55 26.39 -4.82
CA GLU A 61 -7.20 27.53 -4.17
C GLU A 61 -6.34 28.80 -4.25
N ASP A 62 -5.02 28.70 -4.05
CA ASP A 62 -4.05 29.82 -4.19
C ASP A 62 -3.91 30.37 -5.62
N THR A 63 -4.37 29.63 -6.64
CA THR A 63 -4.28 30.03 -8.06
C THR A 63 -5.59 30.66 -8.58
N LYS A 64 -6.64 30.75 -7.75
CA LYS A 64 -7.92 31.41 -8.10
C LYS A 64 -7.99 32.84 -7.57
#